data_AF-A0A0C3CQ43-F1
#
_entry.id   AF-A0A0C3CQ43-F1
#
_cell.length_a   1.000
_cell.length_b   1.000
_cell.length_c   1.000
_cell.angle_alpha   90.00
_cell.angle_beta   90.00
_cell.angle_gamma   90.00
#
_symmetry.space_group_name_H-M   'P 1'
#
loop_
_entity.id
_entity.type
_entity.pdbx_description
1 polymer ?
#
loop_
_entity_poly.entity_id
_entity_poly.type
_entity_poly.pdbx_seq_one_letter_code
_entity_poly.pdbx_strand_id
1 'polypeptide(L)'
;MAQGTGRQRGRGGHRRRGSSRGVSKSQVTSVGAAAAATISAEEKPQNPAEAKAAEAPGNENEVCWICAEPVKYYSVSDCDHRTCHVCTLRLRALYKNTDCTFCKAPQPTVIFTVSPDAEFLSYTPNGIPYKDSKLGIFFETEAMMEETLILLCFNCPDPSCDYIGVGWGDLKLHVRAMHGRVMCDLCIRFKKVFSHEHALYPANILPLHLPSIPHRLQKSIPVEQIEGGIHPLCQCCRECFFSDDELYTHMQERHEECFVCKRMEIRDQYFKDYDSLEKHFTHAHHPCTQPQCQARKFVVFSSALDLKAHMVDEHGADMTSRDKKDARRIQADFEFDEVGVGGRRSRRDRGGQTVVAGKVLVQI
;
A
#
# COMPACT_ATOMS: atom_id res chain seq x y z
N MET A 1 -8.58 -71.60 -18.68
CA MET A 1 -8.67 -70.67 -17.53
C MET A 1 -9.87 -69.78 -17.84
N ALA A 2 -11.08 -70.14 -17.43
CA ALA A 2 -11.64 -70.04 -16.06
C ALA A 2 -12.10 -68.59 -15.74
N GLN A 3 -13.34 -68.33 -15.34
CA GLN A 3 -14.57 -69.16 -15.35
C GLN A 3 -15.78 -68.19 -15.17
N GLY A 4 -16.94 -68.48 -15.75
CA GLY A 4 -18.13 -67.62 -15.63
C GLY A 4 -19.44 -68.39 -15.43
N THR A 5 -19.99 -68.31 -14.21
CA THR A 5 -21.34 -68.73 -13.75
C THR A 5 -21.56 -68.09 -12.36
N GLY A 6 -22.74 -67.83 -11.79
CA GLY A 6 -24.15 -67.90 -12.22
C GLY A 6 -24.99 -66.87 -11.42
N ARG A 7 -26.26 -66.57 -11.76
CA ARG A 7 -27.50 -67.10 -11.11
C ARG A 7 -27.47 -67.05 -9.56
N GLN A 8 -28.50 -66.59 -8.82
CA GLN A 8 -29.95 -66.50 -9.09
C GLN A 8 -30.72 -65.78 -7.94
N ARG A 9 -31.91 -65.20 -8.21
CA ARG A 9 -33.10 -65.01 -7.30
C ARG A 9 -32.90 -64.11 -6.02
N GLY A 10 -33.90 -63.38 -5.51
CA GLY A 10 -35.30 -63.12 -5.90
C GLY A 10 -36.20 -62.81 -4.68
N ARG A 11 -37.31 -62.06 -4.87
CA ARG A 11 -38.26 -61.53 -3.84
C ARG A 11 -37.67 -60.38 -2.98
N GLY A 12 -38.38 -59.34 -2.54
CA GLY A 12 -39.78 -58.87 -2.65
C GLY A 12 -40.04 -57.90 -1.46
N GLY A 13 -40.95 -56.91 -1.44
CA GLY A 13 -41.89 -56.35 -2.42
C GLY A 13 -42.50 -55.04 -1.85
N HIS A 14 -43.24 -54.27 -2.67
CA HIS A 14 -43.87 -53.01 -2.23
C HIS A 14 -45.14 -53.20 -1.36
N ARG A 15 -45.34 -52.32 -0.36
CA ARG A 15 -46.58 -51.54 -0.02
C ARG A 15 -46.46 -50.95 1.41
N ARG A 16 -46.47 -49.61 1.60
CA ARG A 16 -47.60 -48.64 1.68
C ARG A 16 -48.25 -48.49 3.08
N ARG A 17 -48.10 -47.26 3.63
CA ARG A 17 -49.14 -46.33 4.12
C ARG A 17 -49.86 -46.58 5.47
N GLY A 18 -49.68 -45.61 6.39
CA GLY A 18 -50.55 -45.17 7.50
C GLY A 18 -49.81 -44.02 8.22
N SER A 19 -50.29 -42.77 8.43
CA SER A 19 -51.61 -42.27 8.85
C SER A 19 -51.94 -42.71 10.30
N SER A 20 -52.26 -41.87 11.28
CA SER A 20 -52.52 -40.40 11.31
C SER A 20 -52.78 -39.91 12.77
N ARG A 21 -53.02 -38.58 12.93
CA ARG A 21 -53.51 -37.83 14.12
C ARG A 21 -52.39 -37.41 15.10
N GLY A 22 -52.37 -36.21 15.67
CA GLY A 22 -53.36 -35.11 15.76
C GLY A 22 -53.59 -34.72 17.24
N VAL A 23 -53.94 -33.50 17.67
CA VAL A 23 -54.35 -32.23 17.01
C VAL A 23 -54.12 -31.04 17.97
N SER A 24 -53.89 -29.85 17.40
CA SER A 24 -54.11 -28.43 17.81
C SER A 24 -54.69 -28.07 19.20
N LYS A 25 -54.42 -26.87 19.77
CA LYS A 25 -54.99 -25.53 19.43
C LYS A 25 -54.31 -24.43 20.32
N SER A 26 -54.39 -23.10 20.11
CA SER A 26 -55.19 -22.24 19.20
C SER A 26 -54.53 -20.84 19.00
N GLN A 27 -54.75 -20.25 17.81
CA GLN A 27 -55.17 -18.86 17.45
C GLN A 27 -54.86 -17.68 18.42
N VAL A 28 -54.28 -16.53 18.03
CA VAL A 28 -54.56 -15.54 16.93
C VAL A 28 -55.82 -14.67 17.15
N THR A 29 -55.63 -13.35 17.34
CA THR A 29 -56.27 -12.23 16.58
C THR A 29 -55.70 -10.84 16.95
N SER A 30 -55.74 -9.91 15.99
CA SER A 30 -55.60 -8.43 16.13
C SER A 30 -56.83 -7.81 16.85
N VAL A 31 -56.99 -6.51 17.18
CA VAL A 31 -56.74 -5.21 16.51
C VAL A 31 -56.79 -4.09 17.59
N GLY A 32 -56.25 -2.88 17.35
CA GLY A 32 -56.77 -1.65 17.98
C GLY A 32 -55.74 -0.59 18.35
N ALA A 33 -55.99 0.67 17.97
CA ALA A 33 -55.14 1.84 18.25
C ALA A 33 -55.89 2.89 19.09
N ALA A 34 -55.15 3.70 19.86
CA ALA A 34 -55.56 5.03 20.34
C ALA A 34 -54.32 5.84 20.78
N ALA A 35 -54.43 7.17 20.80
CA ALA A 35 -53.33 8.10 21.09
C ALA A 35 -53.71 9.15 22.15
N ALA A 36 -52.69 9.89 22.60
CA ALA A 36 -52.71 11.20 23.28
C ALA A 36 -53.17 11.30 24.77
N ALA A 37 -52.27 11.87 25.60
CA ALA A 37 -52.49 12.96 26.60
C ALA A 37 -51.34 12.92 27.67
N THR A 38 -50.34 13.82 27.77
CA THR A 38 -50.24 15.28 28.11
C THR A 38 -50.11 15.65 29.61
N ILE A 39 -48.98 16.33 29.96
CA ILE A 39 -48.65 17.23 31.13
C ILE A 39 -48.76 16.61 32.55
N SER A 40 -48.03 16.99 33.62
CA SER A 40 -46.95 17.96 33.95
C SER A 40 -45.89 17.25 34.84
N ALA A 41 -44.81 17.81 35.43
CA ALA A 41 -44.18 19.14 35.58
C ALA A 41 -42.62 18.93 35.51
N GLU A 42 -41.67 19.86 35.42
CA GLU A 42 -41.41 21.25 35.86
C GLU A 42 -40.87 21.43 37.30
N GLU A 43 -39.53 21.46 37.44
CA GLU A 43 -38.81 22.38 38.35
C GLU A 43 -37.30 22.53 37.96
N LYS A 44 -36.88 23.80 37.81
CA LYS A 44 -35.51 24.36 37.85
C LYS A 44 -35.51 25.30 39.07
N PRO A 45 -34.39 25.81 39.66
CA PRO A 45 -33.01 25.94 39.16
C PRO A 45 -31.97 25.43 40.22
N GLN A 46 -30.64 25.66 40.26
CA GLN A 46 -29.75 26.81 39.96
C GLN A 46 -28.29 26.33 39.84
N ASN A 47 -27.44 27.11 39.15
CA ASN A 47 -25.98 27.06 39.38
C ASN A 47 -25.64 27.76 40.71
N PRO A 48 -24.58 27.30 41.39
CA PRO A 48 -23.59 28.28 41.83
C PRO A 48 -22.12 27.82 41.66
N ALA A 49 -21.31 28.82 41.32
CA ALA A 49 -19.91 29.02 41.71
C ALA A 49 -18.82 27.98 41.36
N GLU A 50 -17.86 28.50 40.60
CA GLU A 50 -16.45 28.14 40.54
C GLU A 50 -15.89 27.39 41.78
N ALA A 51 -15.42 26.17 41.55
CA ALA A 51 -14.32 25.59 42.32
C ALA A 51 -13.06 25.66 41.47
N LYS A 52 -12.15 26.58 41.78
CA LYS A 52 -10.77 26.54 41.28
C LYS A 52 -10.13 25.23 41.77
N ALA A 53 -10.07 24.22 40.90
CA ALA A 53 -9.08 23.16 41.07
C ALA A 53 -7.69 23.81 40.96
N ALA A 54 -6.83 23.54 41.94
CA ALA A 54 -5.55 24.21 42.06
C ALA A 54 -4.69 23.97 40.80
N GLU A 55 -4.20 25.06 40.21
CA GLU A 55 -3.08 25.02 39.29
C GLU A 55 -1.88 24.45 40.07
N ALA A 56 -1.45 23.23 39.73
CA ALA A 56 -0.11 22.80 40.05
C ALA A 56 0.88 23.80 39.39
N PRO A 57 2.02 24.12 40.04
CA PRO A 57 2.96 25.08 39.47
C PRO A 57 3.40 24.61 38.09
N GLY A 58 3.46 25.55 37.15
CA GLY A 58 3.62 25.23 35.73
C GLY A 58 4.92 24.45 35.46
N ASN A 59 4.79 23.16 35.19
CA ASN A 59 5.79 22.47 34.40
C ASN A 59 5.58 22.90 32.96
N GLU A 60 6.50 23.73 32.46
CA GLU A 60 6.82 23.74 31.04
C GLU A 60 7.40 22.35 30.72
N ASN A 61 6.52 21.37 30.45
CA ASN A 61 6.95 20.01 30.14
C ASN A 61 7.87 20.06 28.92
N GLU A 62 9.15 19.73 29.12
CA GLU A 62 10.13 19.74 28.03
C GLU A 62 9.62 18.88 26.87
N VAL A 63 9.78 19.41 25.65
CA VAL A 63 9.28 18.76 24.44
C VAL A 63 10.41 17.98 23.80
N CYS A 64 10.16 16.72 23.44
CA CYS A 64 11.16 15.89 22.80
C CYS A 64 11.46 16.41 21.39
N TRP A 65 12.72 16.72 21.09
CA TRP A 65 13.13 17.22 19.78
C TRP A 65 12.85 16.26 18.60
N ILE A 66 12.66 14.96 18.87
CA ILE A 66 12.43 13.93 17.84
C ILE A 66 10.95 13.85 17.44
N CYS A 67 10.03 13.74 18.41
CA CYS A 67 8.59 13.58 18.15
C CYS A 67 7.77 14.87 18.36
N ALA A 68 8.36 15.93 18.90
CA ALA A 68 7.67 17.16 19.32
C ALA A 68 6.54 16.96 20.36
N GLU A 69 6.58 15.85 21.11
CA GLU A 69 5.64 15.54 22.20
C GLU A 69 6.26 15.83 23.58
N PRO A 70 5.45 16.16 24.61
CA PRO A 70 5.92 16.33 25.98
C PRO A 70 6.63 15.09 26.54
N VAL A 71 7.79 15.29 27.18
CA VAL A 71 8.58 14.20 27.77
C VAL A 71 7.96 13.76 29.10
N LYS A 72 7.34 12.56 29.13
CA LYS A 72 6.92 11.90 30.39
C LYS A 72 8.11 11.33 31.17
N TYR A 73 9.03 10.68 30.45
CA TYR A 73 10.28 10.11 30.98
C TYR A 73 11.41 10.37 30.01
N TYR A 74 12.57 10.76 30.55
CA TYR A 74 13.81 10.96 29.83
C TYR A 74 14.54 9.62 29.66
N SER A 75 15.23 9.48 28.55
CA SER A 75 16.22 8.44 28.30
C SER A 75 17.60 9.07 28.30
N VAL A 76 18.50 8.58 29.16
CA VAL A 76 19.89 9.05 29.27
C VAL A 76 20.86 7.87 29.05
N SER A 77 22.04 8.15 28.50
CA SER A 77 23.15 7.19 28.36
C SER A 77 24.47 7.82 28.83
N ASP A 78 25.54 7.04 28.81
CA ASP A 78 26.95 7.44 28.94
C ASP A 78 27.42 8.72 28.24
N CYS A 79 26.69 9.24 27.24
CA CYS A 79 26.99 10.49 26.57
C CYS A 79 26.11 11.68 27.04
N ASP A 80 25.29 11.48 28.07
CA ASP A 80 24.37 12.40 28.76
C ASP A 80 23.35 13.18 27.88
N HIS A 81 23.28 12.87 26.58
CA HIS A 81 22.27 13.39 25.67
C HIS A 81 20.89 12.75 25.93
N ARG A 82 19.84 13.56 26.00
CA ARG A 82 18.49 13.14 26.42
C ARG A 82 17.46 13.16 25.29
N THR A 83 16.62 12.14 25.29
CA THR A 83 15.43 12.01 24.42
C THR A 83 14.25 11.49 25.26
N CYS A 84 13.02 11.51 24.74
CA CYS A 84 11.93 10.82 25.43
C CYS A 84 12.10 9.30 25.35
N HIS A 85 11.63 8.61 26.39
CA HIS A 85 11.60 7.15 26.45
C HIS A 85 10.92 6.51 25.23
N VAL A 86 9.80 7.07 24.73
CA VAL A 86 9.08 6.56 23.54
C VAL A 86 9.98 6.55 22.29
N CYS A 87 10.71 7.62 22.03
CA CYS A 87 11.60 7.68 20.86
C CYS A 87 12.77 6.71 20.99
N THR A 88 13.39 6.59 22.17
CA THR A 88 14.44 5.60 22.40
C THR A 88 13.92 4.17 22.29
N LEU A 89 12.73 3.90 22.84
CA LEU A 89 12.06 2.61 22.72
C LEU A 89 11.79 2.27 21.25
N ARG A 90 11.28 3.23 20.47
CA ARG A 90 11.00 3.07 19.04
C ARG A 90 12.27 2.74 18.25
N LEU A 91 13.37 3.47 18.50
CA LEU A 91 14.68 3.23 17.88
C LEU A 91 15.21 1.82 18.19
N ARG A 92 15.20 1.41 19.46
CA ARG A 92 15.71 0.11 19.91
C ARG A 92 14.83 -1.06 19.45
N ALA A 93 13.52 -0.97 19.65
CA ALA A 93 12.59 -2.07 19.40
C ALA A 93 12.22 -2.23 17.90
N LEU A 94 11.99 -1.12 17.19
CA LEU A 94 11.46 -1.18 15.82
C LEU A 94 12.53 -0.98 14.73
N TYR A 95 13.50 -0.10 14.98
CA TYR A 95 14.61 0.17 14.06
C TYR A 95 15.88 -0.63 14.36
N LYS A 96 15.98 -1.27 15.53
CA LYS A 96 17.18 -1.98 16.03
C LYS A 96 18.43 -1.09 16.07
N ASN A 97 18.22 0.21 16.31
CA ASN A 97 19.28 1.20 16.42
C ASN A 97 19.54 1.53 17.90
N THR A 98 20.81 1.49 18.30
CA THR A 98 21.29 1.77 19.66
C THR A 98 22.19 3.01 19.73
N ASP A 99 22.30 3.79 18.65
CA ASP A 99 23.19 4.95 18.60
C ASP A 99 22.50 6.22 19.09
N CYS A 100 23.25 7.06 19.80
CA CYS A 100 22.76 8.36 20.25
C CYS A 100 22.31 9.22 19.07
N THR A 101 21.08 9.72 19.12
CA THR A 101 20.51 10.51 18.02
C THR A 101 21.25 11.83 17.78
N PHE A 102 21.88 12.40 18.80
CA PHE A 102 22.69 13.62 18.73
C PHE A 102 24.13 13.35 18.27
N CYS A 103 24.93 12.68 19.10
CA CYS A 103 26.39 12.55 18.91
C CYS A 103 26.82 11.29 18.15
N LYS A 104 25.90 10.38 17.81
CA LYS A 104 26.14 9.08 17.15
C LYS A 104 27.06 8.12 17.92
N ALA A 105 27.34 8.38 19.20
CA ALA A 105 28.00 7.41 20.07
C ALA A 105 27.11 6.16 20.26
N PRO A 106 27.67 4.94 20.25
CA PRO A 106 26.91 3.72 20.49
C PRO A 106 26.48 3.66 21.96
N GLN A 107 25.18 3.54 22.22
CA GLN A 107 24.62 3.45 23.56
C GLN A 107 24.22 1.98 23.84
N PRO A 108 25.12 1.10 24.35
CA PRO A 108 24.75 -0.29 24.63
C PRO A 108 23.62 -0.37 25.68
N THR A 109 23.59 0.59 26.60
CA THR A 109 22.62 0.70 27.70
C THR A 109 22.08 2.11 27.79
N VAL A 110 20.78 2.24 28.09
CA VAL A 110 20.13 3.51 28.47
C VAL A 110 19.39 3.34 29.79
N ILE A 111 19.21 4.44 30.51
CA ILE A 111 18.41 4.52 31.72
C ILE A 111 17.20 5.40 31.41
N PHE A 112 16.00 4.91 31.72
CA PHE A 112 14.81 5.73 31.75
C PHE A 112 14.63 6.30 33.15
N THR A 113 14.29 7.59 33.24
CA THR A 113 14.18 8.35 34.50
C THR A 113 13.16 9.48 34.39
N VAL A 114 12.65 9.93 35.53
CA VAL A 114 11.84 11.15 35.64
C VAL A 114 12.73 12.41 35.68
N SER A 115 14.00 12.28 36.10
CA SER A 115 14.89 13.43 36.30
C SER A 115 15.36 14.06 34.98
N PRO A 116 15.15 15.38 34.76
CA PRO A 116 15.65 16.07 33.58
C PRO A 116 17.18 16.25 33.59
N ASP A 117 17.81 16.32 34.78
CA ASP A 117 19.21 16.74 34.91
C ASP A 117 20.19 15.64 35.35
N ALA A 118 19.72 14.58 36.03
CA ALA A 118 20.61 13.60 36.69
C ALA A 118 21.46 12.79 35.69
N GLU A 119 22.78 12.99 35.71
CA GLU A 119 23.77 12.36 34.82
C GLU A 119 23.74 10.82 34.86
N PHE A 120 24.10 10.16 33.77
CA PHE A 120 24.13 8.69 33.67
C PHE A 120 25.00 8.03 34.75
N LEU A 121 26.13 8.65 35.09
CA LEU A 121 27.06 8.15 36.11
C LEU A 121 26.52 8.25 37.55
N SER A 122 25.44 9.01 37.79
CA SER A 122 24.81 9.11 39.11
C SER A 122 24.01 7.85 39.49
N TYR A 123 23.59 7.07 38.49
CA TYR A 123 22.80 5.86 38.70
C TYR A 123 23.69 4.65 39.01
N THR A 124 23.54 4.12 40.23
CA THR A 124 24.22 2.88 40.62
C THR A 124 23.33 1.66 40.31
N PRO A 125 23.89 0.46 40.07
CA PRO A 125 23.10 -0.75 39.80
C PRO A 125 22.06 -1.11 40.88
N ASN A 126 22.25 -0.65 42.11
CA ASN A 126 21.30 -0.85 43.21
C ASN A 126 20.10 0.12 43.16
N GLY A 127 20.25 1.28 42.50
CA GLY A 127 19.18 2.27 42.31
C GLY A 127 18.32 2.04 41.06
N ILE A 128 18.76 1.19 40.13
CA ILE A 128 18.05 0.81 38.90
C ILE A 128 17.94 -0.72 38.76
N PRO A 129 17.25 -1.41 39.69
CA PRO A 129 17.17 -2.88 39.68
C PRO A 129 16.31 -3.43 38.53
N TYR A 130 15.38 -2.63 38.01
CA TYR A 130 14.46 -2.98 36.92
C TYR A 130 15.14 -2.80 35.57
N LYS A 131 15.04 -3.80 34.67
CA LYS A 131 15.68 -3.75 33.34
C LYS A 131 15.05 -4.68 32.30
N ASP A 132 15.07 -4.23 31.05
CA ASP A 132 14.93 -5.10 29.88
C ASP A 132 16.31 -5.40 29.28
N SER A 133 16.75 -6.65 29.41
CA SER A 133 18.08 -7.10 28.93
C SER A 133 18.16 -7.28 27.41
N LYS A 134 17.03 -7.29 26.68
CA LYS A 134 17.00 -7.46 25.21
C LYS A 134 17.15 -6.11 24.50
N LEU A 135 16.58 -5.06 25.08
CA LEU A 135 16.64 -3.69 24.57
C LEU A 135 17.78 -2.87 25.20
N GLY A 136 18.38 -3.36 26.29
CA GLY A 136 19.43 -2.65 27.03
C GLY A 136 18.88 -1.41 27.74
N ILE A 137 17.69 -1.53 28.35
CA ILE A 137 17.00 -0.43 29.04
C ILE A 137 16.95 -0.75 30.53
N PHE A 138 17.34 0.21 31.36
CA PHE A 138 17.18 0.19 32.81
C PHE A 138 16.10 1.19 33.23
N PHE A 139 15.42 0.92 34.34
CA PHE A 139 14.34 1.76 34.84
C PHE A 139 14.54 2.09 36.33
N GLU A 140 14.31 3.35 36.66
CA GLU A 140 14.28 3.87 38.04
C GLU A 140 13.15 3.26 38.89
N THR A 141 12.01 2.92 38.28
CA THR A 141 10.84 2.37 38.98
C THR A 141 10.16 1.24 38.21
N GLU A 142 9.46 0.37 38.93
CA GLU A 142 8.68 -0.74 38.37
C GLU A 142 7.56 -0.26 37.46
N ALA A 143 6.80 0.75 37.89
CA ALA A 143 5.71 1.33 37.12
C ALA A 143 6.19 1.86 35.75
N MET A 144 7.35 2.53 35.71
CA MET A 144 7.93 3.01 34.45
C MET A 144 8.38 1.86 33.53
N MET A 145 8.83 0.73 34.08
CA MET A 145 9.09 -0.48 33.32
C MET A 145 7.79 -1.05 32.73
N GLU A 146 6.75 -1.22 33.55
CA GLU A 146 5.44 -1.75 33.10
C GLU A 146 4.81 -0.87 32.01
N GLU A 147 4.76 0.45 32.23
CA GLU A 147 4.25 1.42 31.25
C GLU A 147 5.10 1.50 29.97
N THR A 148 6.40 1.23 30.03
CA THR A 148 7.24 1.17 28.82
C THR A 148 6.97 -0.13 28.07
N LEU A 149 6.92 -1.26 28.77
CA LEU A 149 6.79 -2.57 28.16
C LEU A 149 5.40 -2.81 27.57
N ILE A 150 4.33 -2.22 28.14
CA ILE A 150 2.99 -2.32 27.55
C ILE A 150 2.93 -1.70 26.15
N LEU A 151 3.73 -0.66 25.83
CA LEU A 151 3.81 -0.09 24.47
C LEU A 151 4.29 -1.11 23.42
N LEU A 152 5.05 -2.14 23.83
CA LEU A 152 5.56 -3.22 22.99
C LEU A 152 4.54 -4.35 22.76
N CYS A 153 3.46 -4.39 23.54
CA CYS A 153 2.41 -5.39 23.39
C CYS A 153 1.57 -5.16 22.12
N PHE A 154 0.79 -6.17 21.69
CA PHE A 154 -0.15 -6.06 20.57
C PHE A 154 -1.48 -5.44 21.04
N ASN A 155 -1.41 -4.20 21.54
CA ASN A 155 -2.56 -3.42 21.97
C ASN A 155 -3.46 -3.04 20.78
N CYS A 156 -4.74 -2.86 21.06
CA CYS A 156 -5.69 -2.31 20.09
C CYS A 156 -5.35 -0.84 19.74
N PRO A 157 -5.41 -0.44 18.46
CA PRO A 157 -5.24 0.97 18.08
C PRO A 157 -6.49 1.83 18.33
N ASP A 158 -7.60 1.23 18.75
CA ASP A 158 -8.80 2.00 19.13
C ASP A 158 -8.62 2.55 20.56
N PRO A 159 -8.61 3.88 20.79
CA PRO A 159 -8.37 4.48 22.10
C PRO A 159 -9.42 4.15 23.17
N SER A 160 -10.55 3.53 22.79
CA SER A 160 -11.59 3.08 23.70
C SER A 160 -11.51 1.58 24.05
N CYS A 161 -10.41 0.91 23.68
CA CYS A 161 -10.29 -0.53 23.77
C CYS A 161 -8.98 -1.03 24.40
N ASP A 162 -9.06 -1.54 25.63
CA ASP A 162 -7.93 -2.08 26.40
C ASP A 162 -7.50 -3.52 25.98
N TYR A 163 -7.83 -3.96 24.75
CA TYR A 163 -7.53 -5.32 24.32
C TYR A 163 -6.05 -5.49 23.93
N ILE A 164 -5.43 -6.55 24.45
CA ILE A 164 -4.05 -6.95 24.13
C ILE A 164 -4.07 -8.35 23.50
N GLY A 165 -3.59 -8.47 22.26
CA GLY A 165 -3.43 -9.74 21.55
C GLY A 165 -2.10 -10.44 21.86
N VAL A 166 -2.01 -11.75 21.58
CA VAL A 166 -0.72 -12.48 21.64
C VAL A 166 0.11 -12.22 20.37
N GLY A 167 -0.55 -11.86 19.27
CA GLY A 167 0.10 -11.44 18.03
C GLY A 167 -0.85 -10.74 17.04
N TRP A 168 -0.29 -10.34 15.89
CA TRP A 168 -1.03 -9.68 14.80
C TRP A 168 -2.25 -10.47 14.29
N GLY A 169 -2.25 -11.81 14.41
CA GLY A 169 -3.39 -12.64 14.03
C GLY A 169 -4.62 -12.35 14.90
N ASP A 170 -4.44 -12.42 16.22
CA ASP A 170 -5.49 -12.15 17.20
C ASP A 170 -5.94 -10.70 17.11
N LEU A 171 -5.00 -9.76 16.99
CA LEU A 171 -5.31 -8.34 16.91
C LEU A 171 -6.17 -8.00 15.68
N LYS A 172 -5.83 -8.55 14.51
CA LYS A 172 -6.66 -8.38 13.30
C LYS A 172 -8.05 -9.00 13.44
N LEU A 173 -8.17 -10.16 14.10
CA LEU A 173 -9.45 -10.80 14.36
C LEU A 173 -10.31 -9.97 15.32
N HIS A 174 -9.71 -9.51 16.42
CA HIS A 174 -10.34 -8.63 17.40
C HIS A 174 -10.85 -7.33 16.76
N VAL A 175 -9.99 -6.59 16.05
CA VAL A 175 -10.34 -5.32 15.40
C VAL A 175 -11.51 -5.50 14.42
N ARG A 176 -11.52 -6.60 13.67
CA ARG A 176 -12.61 -6.91 12.75
C ARG A 176 -13.93 -7.29 13.45
N ALA A 177 -13.85 -8.01 14.57
CA ALA A 177 -15.02 -8.49 15.30
C ALA A 177 -15.66 -7.41 16.17
N MET A 178 -14.85 -6.61 16.88
CA MET A 178 -15.32 -5.61 17.85
C MET A 178 -15.55 -4.24 17.23
N HIS A 179 -14.66 -3.79 16.34
CA HIS A 179 -14.68 -2.43 15.79
C HIS A 179 -15.20 -2.34 14.35
N GLY A 180 -15.40 -3.48 13.68
CA GLY A 180 -15.82 -3.54 12.27
C GLY A 180 -14.80 -2.95 11.28
N ARG A 181 -13.56 -2.74 11.73
CA ARG A 181 -12.45 -2.15 10.97
C ARG A 181 -11.45 -3.23 10.54
N VAL A 182 -10.50 -2.87 9.69
CA VAL A 182 -9.46 -3.77 9.17
C VAL A 182 -8.11 -3.06 9.16
N MET A 183 -7.04 -3.80 9.45
CA MET A 183 -5.66 -3.31 9.40
C MET A 183 -4.99 -3.75 8.10
N CYS A 184 -4.13 -2.89 7.51
CA CYS A 184 -3.44 -3.21 6.27
C CYS A 184 -2.20 -4.09 6.52
N ASP A 185 -2.12 -5.24 5.82
CA ASP A 185 -1.01 -6.19 5.93
C ASP A 185 0.32 -5.68 5.34
N LEU A 186 0.33 -4.64 4.51
CA LEU A 186 1.58 -3.95 4.13
C LEU A 186 2.04 -3.03 5.26
N CYS A 187 1.15 -2.15 5.77
CA CYS A 187 1.47 -1.30 6.92
C CYS A 187 2.02 -2.11 8.11
N ILE A 188 1.38 -3.23 8.49
CA ILE A 188 1.82 -4.11 9.59
C ILE A 188 3.26 -4.63 9.43
N ARG A 189 3.69 -4.92 8.20
CA ARG A 189 5.01 -5.51 7.94
C ARG A 189 6.12 -4.44 7.84
N PHE A 190 5.80 -3.30 7.23
CA PHE A 190 6.80 -2.33 6.81
C PHE A 190 6.81 -1.04 7.66
N LYS A 191 5.66 -0.55 8.14
CA LYS A 191 5.57 0.67 8.96
C LYS A 191 6.18 0.43 10.35
N LYS A 192 7.29 1.10 10.66
CA LYS A 192 8.03 0.96 11.94
C LYS A 192 7.41 1.80 13.05
N VAL A 193 6.18 1.47 13.42
CA VAL A 193 5.40 2.10 14.50
C VAL A 193 4.82 1.01 15.41
N PHE A 194 4.46 1.35 16.65
CA PHE A 194 3.87 0.40 17.59
C PHE A 194 2.49 -0.08 17.13
N SER A 195 1.99 -1.17 17.73
CA SER A 195 0.69 -1.77 17.39
C SER A 195 -0.45 -0.78 17.49
N HIS A 196 -0.51 -0.02 18.59
CA HIS A 196 -1.51 1.02 18.86
C HIS A 196 -1.39 2.27 17.95
N GLU A 197 -0.31 2.40 17.19
CA GLU A 197 -0.05 3.52 16.24
C GLU A 197 -0.47 3.15 14.79
N HIS A 198 -1.22 2.05 14.62
CA HIS A 198 -1.70 1.58 13.33
C HIS A 198 -3.11 2.11 12.99
N ALA A 199 -3.22 2.69 11.79
CA ALA A 199 -4.49 3.13 11.20
C ALA A 199 -5.51 1.97 11.12
N LEU A 200 -6.76 2.25 11.51
CA LEU A 200 -7.87 1.30 11.46
C LEU A 200 -8.88 1.67 10.35
N TYR A 201 -8.72 1.05 9.18
CA TYR A 201 -9.52 1.34 8.00
C TYR A 201 -10.92 0.72 8.08
N PRO A 202 -11.98 1.48 7.76
CA PRO A 202 -13.27 0.91 7.43
C PRO A 202 -13.17 -0.03 6.20
N ALA A 203 -13.98 -1.09 6.16
CA ALA A 203 -13.87 -2.14 5.13
C ALA A 203 -14.06 -1.65 3.68
N ASN A 204 -14.72 -0.50 3.47
CA ASN A 204 -14.87 0.16 2.17
C ASN A 204 -13.71 1.10 1.80
N ILE A 205 -12.84 1.47 2.75
CA ILE A 205 -11.66 2.32 2.51
C ILE A 205 -10.42 1.48 2.22
N LEU A 206 -10.29 0.30 2.84
CA LEU A 206 -9.13 -0.58 2.64
C LEU A 206 -8.82 -0.88 1.15
N PRO A 207 -9.78 -1.11 0.24
CA PRO A 207 -9.49 -1.34 -1.18
C PRO A 207 -9.00 -0.09 -1.94
N LEU A 208 -9.22 1.10 -1.39
CA LEU A 208 -8.65 2.36 -1.92
C LEU A 208 -7.21 2.54 -1.43
N HIS A 209 -6.95 2.23 -0.16
CA HIS A 209 -5.60 2.23 0.43
C HIS A 209 -4.69 1.13 -0.17
N LEU A 210 -5.25 -0.03 -0.53
CA LEU A 210 -4.55 -1.17 -1.12
C LEU A 210 -5.15 -1.56 -2.49
N PRO A 211 -4.73 -0.91 -3.59
CA PRO A 211 -5.34 -1.07 -4.92
C PRO A 211 -5.25 -2.47 -5.55
N SER A 212 -4.44 -3.38 -5.01
CA SER A 212 -4.38 -4.78 -5.45
C SER A 212 -5.64 -5.57 -5.08
N ILE A 213 -6.45 -5.11 -4.12
CA ILE A 213 -7.75 -5.71 -3.79
C ILE A 213 -8.77 -5.35 -4.88
N PRO A 214 -9.35 -6.31 -5.65
CA PRO A 214 -10.32 -6.00 -6.67
C PRO A 214 -11.62 -5.43 -6.06
N HIS A 215 -11.94 -4.17 -6.38
CA HIS A 215 -13.13 -3.51 -5.89
C HIS A 215 -14.14 -3.18 -7.01
N ARG A 216 -15.44 -3.34 -6.73
CA ARG A 216 -16.50 -2.85 -7.63
C ARG A 216 -16.63 -1.35 -7.41
N LEU A 217 -16.17 -0.56 -8.38
CA LEU A 217 -16.26 0.91 -8.48
C LEU A 217 -17.36 1.53 -7.60
N GLN A 218 -16.99 1.97 -6.40
CA GLN A 218 -17.77 2.95 -5.64
C GLN A 218 -17.20 4.35 -5.91
N LYS A 219 -18.02 5.38 -5.69
CA LYS A 219 -17.63 6.78 -5.89
C LYS A 219 -16.27 7.07 -5.26
N SER A 220 -15.41 7.72 -6.03
CA SER A 220 -14.08 8.16 -5.61
C SER A 220 -14.14 8.98 -4.32
N ILE A 221 -13.61 8.41 -3.24
CA ILE A 221 -13.34 9.15 -2.01
C ILE A 221 -12.01 9.90 -2.22
N PRO A 222 -11.88 11.17 -1.81
CA PRO A 222 -10.63 11.92 -1.96
C PRO A 222 -9.45 11.21 -1.30
N VAL A 223 -8.35 11.06 -2.06
CA VAL A 223 -7.13 10.34 -1.62
C VAL A 223 -6.53 10.95 -0.34
N GLU A 224 -6.62 12.27 -0.23
CA GLU A 224 -6.14 13.08 0.91
C GLU A 224 -6.78 12.73 2.26
N GLN A 225 -7.91 12.00 2.26
CA GLN A 225 -8.62 11.59 3.49
C GLN A 225 -8.23 10.18 3.98
N ILE A 226 -7.36 9.48 3.26
CA ILE A 226 -6.90 8.14 3.64
C ILE A 226 -5.63 8.29 4.48
N GLU A 227 -5.75 8.01 5.78
CA GLU A 227 -4.60 7.95 6.70
C GLU A 227 -3.53 6.98 6.15
N GLY A 228 -2.27 7.43 6.04
CA GLY A 228 -1.20 6.62 5.46
C GLY A 228 -1.19 6.53 3.93
N GLY A 229 -2.08 7.23 3.22
CA GLY A 229 -2.07 7.34 1.76
C GLY A 229 -2.53 6.07 1.03
N ILE A 230 -2.00 5.85 -0.17
CA ILE A 230 -2.29 4.70 -1.03
C ILE A 230 -0.99 3.97 -1.35
N HIS A 231 -0.98 2.65 -1.21
CA HIS A 231 0.19 1.84 -1.55
C HIS A 231 0.44 1.80 -3.07
N PRO A 232 1.67 2.11 -3.53
CA PRO A 232 2.03 2.05 -4.95
C PRO A 232 1.73 0.68 -5.56
N LEU A 233 1.17 0.68 -6.77
CA LEU A 233 0.74 -0.51 -7.50
C LEU A 233 1.58 -0.67 -8.76
N CYS A 234 2.24 -1.82 -8.93
CA CYS A 234 2.91 -2.13 -10.19
C CYS A 234 1.88 -2.33 -11.32
N GLN A 235 2.02 -1.59 -12.41
CA GLN A 235 1.07 -1.64 -13.52
C GLN A 235 1.12 -2.98 -14.29
N CYS A 236 2.30 -3.63 -14.32
CA CYS A 236 2.54 -4.86 -15.08
C CYS A 236 2.00 -6.11 -14.36
N CYS A 237 2.19 -6.22 -13.04
CA CYS A 237 1.83 -7.40 -12.25
C CYS A 237 0.67 -7.18 -11.23
N ARG A 238 0.31 -5.92 -10.95
CA ARG A 238 -0.69 -5.51 -9.93
C ARG A 238 -0.37 -5.95 -8.49
N GLU A 239 0.89 -6.20 -8.17
CA GLU A 239 1.38 -6.26 -6.79
C GLU A 239 1.47 -4.84 -6.19
N CYS A 240 1.19 -4.70 -4.89
CA CYS A 240 1.36 -3.43 -4.16
C CYS A 240 2.61 -3.46 -3.26
N PHE A 241 3.26 -2.31 -3.15
CA PHE A 241 4.51 -2.11 -2.40
C PHE A 241 4.32 -1.09 -1.27
N PHE A 242 5.25 -1.03 -0.32
CA PHE A 242 5.13 -0.08 0.78
C PHE A 242 5.47 1.35 0.32
N SER A 243 6.55 1.50 -0.47
CA SER A 243 7.02 2.78 -1.04
C SER A 243 7.29 2.67 -2.54
N ASP A 244 7.47 3.84 -3.19
CA ASP A 244 7.86 3.92 -4.60
C ASP A 244 9.27 3.36 -4.85
N ASP A 245 10.18 3.42 -3.87
CA ASP A 245 11.53 2.85 -3.98
C ASP A 245 11.51 1.31 -4.10
N GLU A 246 10.64 0.65 -3.31
CA GLU A 246 10.42 -0.79 -3.39
C GLU A 246 9.79 -1.16 -4.74
N LEU A 247 8.82 -0.37 -5.21
CA LEU A 247 8.19 -0.55 -6.52
C LEU A 247 9.21 -0.39 -7.66
N TYR A 248 10.05 0.65 -7.63
CA TYR A 248 11.09 0.89 -8.63
C TYR A 248 12.08 -0.28 -8.69
N THR A 249 12.54 -0.75 -7.52
CA THR A 249 13.43 -1.91 -7.42
C THR A 249 12.76 -3.17 -8.01
N HIS A 250 11.49 -3.42 -7.67
CA HIS A 250 10.71 -4.51 -8.24
C HIS A 250 10.57 -4.42 -9.76
N MET A 251 10.27 -3.23 -10.30
CA MET A 251 10.12 -3.02 -11.74
C MET A 251 11.44 -3.26 -12.47
N GLN A 252 12.58 -2.87 -11.89
CA GLN A 252 13.90 -3.13 -12.46
C GLN A 252 14.32 -4.62 -12.38
N GLU A 253 13.89 -5.36 -11.35
CA GLU A 253 14.27 -6.78 -11.18
C GLU A 253 13.32 -7.78 -11.87
N ARG A 254 12.03 -7.46 -12.01
CA ARG A 254 11.00 -8.38 -12.50
C ARG A 254 10.39 -8.03 -13.86
N HIS A 255 10.65 -6.85 -14.40
CA HIS A 255 10.07 -6.41 -15.67
C HIS A 255 11.16 -5.97 -16.64
N GLU A 256 10.97 -6.31 -17.91
CA GLU A 256 11.95 -6.08 -18.96
C GLU A 256 11.87 -4.61 -19.42
N GLU A 257 13.01 -3.93 -19.51
CA GLU A 257 13.08 -2.55 -20.02
C GLU A 257 13.39 -2.52 -21.53
N CYS A 258 12.80 -1.58 -22.26
CA CYS A 258 13.16 -1.37 -23.66
C CYS A 258 14.50 -0.62 -23.78
N PHE A 259 15.57 -1.33 -24.14
CA PHE A 259 16.91 -0.75 -24.32
C PHE A 259 16.99 0.35 -25.39
N VAL A 260 16.07 0.36 -26.37
CA VAL A 260 15.98 1.41 -27.40
C VAL A 260 15.34 2.68 -26.83
N CYS A 261 14.21 2.56 -26.12
CA CYS A 261 13.59 3.68 -25.39
C CYS A 261 14.55 4.30 -24.36
N LYS A 262 15.26 3.45 -23.60
CA LYS A 262 16.28 3.88 -22.64
C LYS A 262 17.41 4.69 -23.28
N ARG A 263 17.84 4.34 -24.50
CA ARG A 263 18.82 5.11 -25.28
C ARG A 263 18.24 6.43 -25.80
N MET A 264 16.94 6.47 -26.08
CA MET A 264 16.20 7.67 -26.48
C MET A 264 15.75 8.56 -25.30
N GLU A 265 16.30 8.32 -24.10
CA GLU A 265 15.97 9.03 -22.85
C GLU A 265 14.49 8.91 -22.41
N ILE A 266 13.72 8.01 -23.04
CA ILE A 266 12.36 7.67 -22.65
C ILE A 266 12.45 6.67 -21.50
N ARG A 267 12.23 7.18 -20.29
CA ARG A 267 12.28 6.42 -19.04
C ARG A 267 10.95 5.71 -18.73
N ASP A 268 11.01 4.82 -17.75
CA ASP A 268 9.87 4.19 -17.07
C ASP A 268 8.96 3.28 -17.93
N GLN A 269 9.45 2.83 -19.09
CA GLN A 269 8.77 1.82 -19.93
C GLN A 269 9.21 0.40 -19.57
N TYR A 270 8.41 -0.24 -18.70
CA TYR A 270 8.61 -1.61 -18.22
C TYR A 270 7.56 -2.57 -18.77
N PHE A 271 7.99 -3.77 -19.17
CA PHE A 271 7.14 -4.79 -19.78
C PHE A 271 7.10 -6.06 -18.93
N LYS A 272 5.89 -6.63 -18.78
CA LYS A 272 5.62 -7.81 -17.94
C LYS A 272 6.51 -9.01 -18.28
N ASP A 273 6.59 -9.35 -19.57
CA ASP A 273 7.34 -10.49 -20.10
C ASP A 273 7.99 -10.11 -21.45
N TYR A 274 8.95 -10.92 -21.89
CA TYR A 274 9.61 -10.77 -23.20
C TYR A 274 8.62 -10.69 -24.38
N ASP A 275 7.57 -11.52 -24.41
CA ASP A 275 6.52 -11.50 -25.44
C ASP A 275 5.77 -10.15 -25.54
N SER A 276 5.73 -9.38 -24.44
CA SER A 276 5.14 -8.04 -24.43
C SER A 276 6.13 -7.01 -24.97
N LEU A 277 7.41 -7.17 -24.65
CA LEU A 277 8.50 -6.34 -25.18
C LEU A 277 8.73 -6.58 -26.69
N GLU A 278 8.57 -7.81 -27.20
CA GLU A 278 8.65 -8.11 -28.64
C GLU A 278 7.53 -7.42 -29.44
N LYS A 279 6.31 -7.37 -28.88
CA LYS A 279 5.19 -6.60 -29.46
C LYS A 279 5.51 -5.10 -29.46
N HIS A 280 6.06 -4.58 -28.37
CA HIS A 280 6.54 -3.18 -28.32
C HIS A 280 7.62 -2.92 -29.38
N PHE A 281 8.62 -3.79 -29.51
CA PHE A 281 9.62 -3.69 -30.58
C PHE A 281 8.98 -3.66 -31.97
N THR A 282 7.95 -4.46 -32.21
CA THR A 282 7.25 -4.53 -33.51
C THR A 282 6.37 -3.31 -33.80
N HIS A 283 5.83 -2.64 -32.77
CA HIS A 283 4.91 -1.50 -32.92
C HIS A 283 5.58 -0.13 -32.82
N ALA A 284 6.55 0.05 -31.93
CA ALA A 284 7.21 1.33 -31.65
C ALA A 284 8.62 1.45 -32.27
N HIS A 285 9.21 0.32 -32.70
CA HIS A 285 10.57 0.24 -33.21
C HIS A 285 10.65 -0.61 -34.48
N HIS A 286 11.87 -0.87 -34.95
CA HIS A 286 12.12 -1.56 -36.21
C HIS A 286 13.08 -2.75 -35.98
N PRO A 287 12.54 -3.95 -35.63
CA PRO A 287 13.33 -5.15 -35.42
C PRO A 287 13.72 -5.81 -36.76
N CYS A 288 14.94 -6.32 -36.84
CA CYS A 288 15.37 -7.14 -37.96
C CYS A 288 14.75 -8.55 -37.87
N THR A 289 14.04 -8.96 -38.92
CA THR A 289 13.31 -10.25 -38.98
C THR A 289 14.16 -11.42 -39.49
N GLN A 290 15.45 -11.20 -39.77
CA GLN A 290 16.34 -12.24 -40.27
C GLN A 290 16.76 -13.21 -39.15
N PRO A 291 16.82 -14.53 -39.39
CA PRO A 291 17.02 -15.53 -38.34
C PRO A 291 18.38 -15.38 -37.64
N GLN A 292 19.40 -14.89 -38.34
CA GLN A 292 20.73 -14.60 -37.78
C GLN A 292 20.68 -13.49 -36.71
N CYS A 293 19.84 -12.47 -36.93
CA CYS A 293 19.70 -11.31 -36.05
C CYS A 293 18.69 -11.54 -34.92
N GLN A 294 17.66 -12.37 -35.15
CA GLN A 294 16.79 -12.89 -34.09
C GLN A 294 17.57 -13.76 -33.09
N ALA A 295 18.40 -14.69 -33.59
CA ALA A 295 19.24 -15.55 -32.75
C ALA A 295 20.23 -14.78 -31.85
N ARG A 296 20.61 -13.55 -32.22
CA ARG A 296 21.45 -12.64 -31.43
C ARG A 296 20.68 -11.83 -30.37
N LYS A 297 19.47 -12.26 -30.00
CA LYS A 297 18.51 -11.56 -29.11
C LYS A 297 17.97 -10.25 -29.69
N PHE A 298 17.58 -10.29 -30.96
CA PHE A 298 16.96 -9.21 -31.75
C PHE A 298 17.82 -7.95 -31.90
N VAL A 299 18.27 -7.72 -33.13
CA VAL A 299 18.79 -6.40 -33.53
C VAL A 299 17.60 -5.48 -33.80
N VAL A 300 17.34 -4.55 -32.88
CA VAL A 300 16.20 -3.60 -32.92
C VAL A 300 16.69 -2.18 -33.05
N PHE A 301 16.09 -1.43 -33.97
CA PHE A 301 16.45 -0.04 -34.28
C PHE A 301 15.35 0.96 -33.94
N SER A 302 15.76 2.18 -33.62
CA SER A 302 14.90 3.32 -33.36
C SER A 302 14.19 3.87 -34.60
N SER A 303 14.81 3.80 -35.78
CA SER A 303 14.23 4.31 -37.02
C SER A 303 14.24 3.28 -38.15
N ALA A 304 13.31 3.42 -39.08
CA ALA A 304 13.25 2.59 -40.28
C ALA A 304 14.48 2.80 -41.20
N LEU A 305 15.17 3.95 -41.08
CA LEU A 305 16.38 4.24 -41.84
C LEU A 305 17.58 3.44 -41.31
N ASP A 306 17.72 3.36 -39.98
CA ASP A 306 18.76 2.54 -39.33
C ASP A 306 18.58 1.05 -39.67
N LEU A 307 17.34 0.54 -39.65
CA LEU A 307 17.03 -0.83 -40.09
C LEU A 307 17.40 -1.03 -41.57
N LYS A 308 17.08 -0.09 -42.46
CA LYS A 308 17.46 -0.17 -43.89
C LYS A 308 18.98 -0.20 -44.08
N ALA A 309 19.74 0.58 -43.31
CA ALA A 309 21.20 0.55 -43.35
C ALA A 309 21.75 -0.82 -42.93
N HIS A 310 21.32 -1.35 -41.78
CA HIS A 310 21.69 -2.69 -41.31
C HIS A 310 21.33 -3.80 -42.32
N MET A 311 20.17 -3.73 -42.95
CA MET A 311 19.75 -4.69 -43.99
C MET A 311 20.62 -4.64 -45.26
N VAL A 312 21.25 -3.50 -45.57
CA VAL A 312 22.20 -3.37 -46.69
C VAL A 312 23.59 -3.86 -46.30
N ASP A 313 24.01 -3.66 -45.05
CA ASP A 313 25.36 -3.95 -44.59
C ASP A 313 25.55 -5.40 -44.12
N GLU A 314 24.72 -5.91 -43.19
CA GLU A 314 24.83 -7.30 -42.70
C GLU A 314 24.09 -8.30 -43.60
N HIS A 315 22.92 -7.92 -44.15
CA HIS A 315 22.12 -8.80 -45.01
C HIS A 315 22.25 -8.50 -46.51
N GLY A 316 23.19 -7.61 -46.88
CA GLY A 316 23.47 -7.28 -48.27
C GLY A 316 23.79 -8.49 -49.14
N ALA A 317 24.40 -9.57 -48.63
CA ALA A 317 24.68 -10.76 -49.43
C ALA A 317 23.40 -11.41 -50.00
N ASP A 318 22.37 -11.57 -49.16
CA ASP A 318 21.15 -12.32 -49.46
C ASP A 318 20.08 -11.51 -50.22
N MET A 319 20.21 -10.18 -50.25
CA MET A 319 19.25 -9.28 -50.89
C MET A 319 19.40 -9.25 -52.42
N THR A 320 18.28 -9.21 -53.17
CA THR A 320 18.35 -9.11 -54.63
C THR A 320 18.90 -7.76 -55.07
N SER A 321 19.44 -7.67 -56.29
CA SER A 321 19.95 -6.40 -56.86
C SER A 321 18.89 -5.29 -56.96
N ARG A 322 17.61 -5.64 -56.95
CA ARG A 322 16.49 -4.68 -56.91
C ARG A 322 16.29 -4.14 -55.50
N ASP A 323 16.26 -5.01 -54.50
CA ASP A 323 16.03 -4.64 -53.10
C ASP A 323 17.21 -3.84 -52.54
N LYS A 324 18.44 -4.17 -52.95
CA LYS A 324 19.65 -3.37 -52.71
C LYS A 324 19.55 -1.93 -53.21
N LYS A 325 18.93 -1.74 -54.38
CA LYS A 325 18.78 -0.42 -55.01
C LYS A 325 17.68 0.40 -54.33
N ASP A 326 16.64 -0.26 -53.83
CA ASP A 326 15.53 0.39 -53.14
C ASP A 326 15.84 0.70 -51.67
N ALA A 327 16.56 -0.19 -50.96
CA ALA A 327 17.03 0.07 -49.60
C ALA A 327 18.04 1.24 -49.52
N ARG A 328 18.83 1.45 -50.58
CA ARG A 328 19.72 2.63 -50.74
C ARG A 328 18.99 3.90 -51.17
N ARG A 329 17.68 3.82 -51.48
CA ARG A 329 16.86 4.97 -51.87
C ARG A 329 16.29 5.65 -50.63
N ILE A 330 17.01 6.64 -50.13
CA ILE A 330 16.49 7.56 -49.12
C ILE A 330 15.45 8.46 -49.81
N GLN A 331 14.16 8.27 -49.49
CA GLN A 331 13.15 9.29 -49.75
C GLN A 331 13.34 10.40 -48.73
N ALA A 332 13.97 11.48 -49.17
CA ALA A 332 13.97 12.74 -48.46
C ALA A 332 12.76 13.54 -48.94
N ASP A 333 11.63 13.35 -48.28
CA ASP A 333 10.43 14.15 -48.50
C ASP A 333 10.66 15.52 -47.86
N PHE A 334 11.25 16.44 -48.62
CA PHE A 334 11.42 17.83 -48.24
C PHE A 334 10.08 18.56 -48.40
N GLU A 335 9.33 18.68 -47.30
CA GLU A 335 8.19 19.60 -47.23
C GLU A 335 8.73 21.05 -47.25
N PHE A 336 8.78 21.63 -48.46
CA PHE A 336 9.07 23.05 -48.64
C PHE A 336 7.85 23.85 -48.19
N ASP A 337 7.94 24.43 -46.99
CA ASP A 337 6.99 25.42 -46.50
C ASP A 337 7.05 26.66 -47.40
N GLU A 338 6.07 26.81 -48.30
CA GLU A 338 6.01 27.96 -49.22
C GLU A 338 5.79 29.25 -48.41
N VAL A 339 6.86 30.03 -48.23
CA VAL A 339 6.81 31.34 -47.59
C VAL A 339 5.91 32.27 -48.43
N GLY A 340 4.65 32.34 -48.03
CA GLY A 340 3.58 32.95 -48.82
C GLY A 340 3.77 34.45 -49.07
N VAL A 341 4.16 34.81 -50.30
CA VAL A 341 3.99 36.17 -50.82
C VAL A 341 2.52 36.35 -51.24
N GLY A 342 1.80 37.22 -50.53
CA GLY A 342 0.34 37.28 -50.60
C GLY A 342 -0.23 37.70 -51.96
N GLY A 343 -1.25 36.97 -52.44
CA GLY A 343 -2.00 37.28 -53.66
C GLY A 343 -3.48 36.90 -53.54
N ARG A 344 -4.35 37.87 -53.20
CA ARG A 344 -5.80 37.64 -53.06
C ARG A 344 -6.46 37.24 -54.39
N ARG A 345 -7.34 36.23 -54.38
CA ARG A 345 -8.67 36.29 -55.04
C ARG A 345 -9.60 35.15 -54.60
N SER A 346 -10.84 35.52 -54.30
CA SER A 346 -11.92 34.61 -53.87
C SER A 346 -12.72 34.09 -55.06
N ARG A 347 -13.13 32.81 -55.03
CA ARG A 347 -14.34 32.35 -55.72
C ARG A 347 -14.94 31.10 -55.05
N ARG A 348 -16.27 31.14 -54.84
CA ARG A 348 -17.13 30.02 -54.40
C ARG A 348 -17.24 28.94 -55.48
N ASP A 349 -17.36 27.64 -55.12
CA ASP A 349 -18.68 26.99 -54.95
C ASP A 349 -18.61 25.61 -54.24
N ARG A 350 -19.77 25.20 -53.70
CA ARG A 350 -20.25 23.89 -53.18
C ARG A 350 -19.34 22.63 -53.17
N GLY A 351 -19.45 21.88 -52.06
CA GLY A 351 -19.86 20.46 -52.15
C GLY A 351 -19.43 19.48 -51.04
N GLY A 352 -20.33 19.19 -50.09
CA GLY A 352 -20.52 17.82 -49.57
C GLY A 352 -19.77 17.31 -48.32
N GLN A 353 -20.57 17.00 -47.29
CA GLN A 353 -20.45 15.86 -46.35
C GLN A 353 -19.28 15.74 -45.34
N THR A 354 -19.68 15.71 -44.05
CA THR A 354 -19.29 14.77 -42.96
C THR A 354 -17.99 13.95 -43.11
N VAL A 355 -17.15 13.78 -42.06
CA VAL A 355 -17.51 13.30 -40.71
C VAL A 355 -16.56 13.80 -39.62
N VAL A 356 -17.03 13.80 -38.36
CA VAL A 356 -16.20 14.01 -37.17
C VAL A 356 -15.55 12.72 -36.67
N ALA A 357 -14.22 12.75 -36.53
CA ALA A 357 -13.40 11.88 -35.69
C ALA A 357 -12.12 12.67 -35.37
N GLY A 358 -11.52 12.65 -34.19
CA GLY A 358 -11.74 11.79 -33.03
C GLY A 358 -10.36 11.57 -32.40
N LYS A 359 -10.01 12.35 -31.37
CA LYS A 359 -8.70 12.22 -30.70
C LYS A 359 -8.60 10.82 -30.08
N VAL A 360 -7.82 9.94 -30.69
CA VAL A 360 -7.39 8.69 -30.05
C VAL A 360 -6.11 8.98 -29.29
N LEU A 361 -6.26 9.17 -27.98
CA LEU A 361 -5.14 9.06 -27.04
C LEU A 361 -4.73 7.59 -27.02
N VAL A 362 -3.56 7.25 -27.57
CA VAL A 362 -2.97 5.92 -27.40
C VAL A 362 -1.93 6.02 -26.30
N GLN A 363 -2.27 5.46 -25.13
CA GLN A 363 -1.27 5.06 -24.15
C GLN A 363 -0.56 3.82 -24.70
N ILE A 364 0.77 3.86 -24.68
CA ILE A 364 1.65 2.69 -24.61
C ILE A 364 2.55 2.95 -23.41
#